data_AF-A0A369UXV2-F1
#
_entry.id   AF-A0A369UXV2-F1
#
_cell.length_a   1.000
_cell.length_b   1.000
_cell.length_c   1.000
_cell.angle_alpha   90.00
_cell.angle_beta   90.00
_cell.angle_gamma   90.00
#
_symmetry.space_group_name_H-M   'P 1'
#
loop_
_entity.id
_entity.type
_entity.pdbx_description
1 polymer ?
#
loop_
_entity_poly.entity_id
_entity_poly.type
_entity_poly.pdbx_seq_one_letter_code
_entity_poly.pdbx_strand_id
1 'polypeptide(L)'
;MSDTAPPTGRCYCGCGKLVGYGRYFAAGHDKTAEAAFLAIHHDGTVAQMLHAHGYGPDEKHSVTRAAVDKGLWQECPRGCGYRGARESINNHVNRYHHEK
;
A
#
# COMPACT_ATOMS: atom_id res chain seq x y z
N MET A 1 -0.97 2.45 -23.34
CA MET A 1 -2.32 2.77 -22.83
C MET A 1 -2.38 2.22 -21.42
N SER A 2 -2.53 3.08 -20.40
CA SER A 2 -2.70 2.59 -19.03
C SER A 2 -4.12 2.05 -18.88
N ASP A 3 -4.23 0.74 -18.68
CA ASP A 3 -5.49 0.03 -18.43
C ASP A 3 -5.94 0.31 -16.99
N THR A 4 -6.34 1.55 -16.73
CA THR A 4 -6.88 1.93 -15.43
C THR A 4 -8.33 1.47 -15.36
N ALA A 5 -8.65 0.60 -14.40
CA ALA A 5 -10.03 0.18 -14.15
C ALA A 5 -10.92 1.43 -13.94
N PRO A 6 -12.06 1.58 -14.64
CA PRO A 6 -12.92 2.76 -14.51
C PRO A 6 -13.87 2.64 -13.31
N PRO A 7 -14.21 3.72 -12.58
CA PRO A 7 -15.20 3.64 -11.51
C PRO A 7 -16.59 3.35 -12.09
N THR A 8 -17.23 2.28 -11.63
CA THR A 8 -18.51 1.79 -12.21
C THR A 8 -19.76 2.32 -11.50
N GLY A 9 -19.60 3.07 -10.41
CA GLY A 9 -20.70 3.45 -9.51
C GLY A 9 -21.18 2.32 -8.61
N ARG A 10 -20.58 1.13 -8.69
CA ARG A 10 -20.81 -0.01 -7.79
C ARG A 10 -19.53 -0.41 -7.07
N CYS A 11 -19.69 -0.94 -5.87
CA CYS A 11 -18.57 -1.36 -5.06
C CYS A 11 -17.83 -2.54 -5.72
N TYR A 12 -16.53 -2.35 -5.95
CA TYR A 12 -15.64 -3.32 -6.58
C TYR A 12 -15.42 -4.60 -5.75
N CYS A 13 -15.81 -4.63 -4.48
CA CYS A 13 -15.80 -5.87 -3.68
C CYS A 13 -16.88 -6.88 -4.11
N GLY A 14 -17.75 -6.52 -5.06
CA GLY A 14 -18.80 -7.41 -5.58
C GLY A 14 -20.11 -7.43 -4.78
N CYS A 15 -20.24 -6.66 -3.69
CA CYS A 15 -21.46 -6.66 -2.87
C CYS A 15 -22.66 -5.94 -3.52
N GLY A 16 -22.46 -5.33 -4.70
CA GLY A 16 -23.51 -4.63 -5.46
C GLY A 16 -23.90 -3.24 -4.95
N LYS A 17 -23.39 -2.81 -3.78
CA LYS A 17 -23.67 -1.49 -3.17
C LYS A 17 -23.27 -0.35 -4.11
N LEU A 18 -24.12 0.67 -4.22
CA LEU A 18 -23.80 1.90 -4.95
C LEU A 18 -22.74 2.71 -4.20
N VAL A 19 -21.81 3.29 -4.95
CA VAL A 19 -20.75 4.16 -4.42
C VAL A 19 -20.80 5.51 -5.13
N GLY A 20 -20.34 6.56 -4.45
CA GLY A 20 -20.33 7.91 -5.00
C GLY A 20 -19.48 8.03 -6.27
N TYR A 21 -19.72 9.08 -7.05
CA TYR A 21 -18.99 9.36 -8.28
C TYR A 21 -17.47 9.34 -8.06
N GLY A 22 -16.74 8.69 -8.96
CA GLY A 22 -15.28 8.55 -8.89
C GLY A 22 -14.77 7.57 -7.83
N ARG A 23 -15.65 6.92 -7.04
CA ARG A 23 -15.24 5.92 -6.05
C ARG A 23 -15.33 4.51 -6.61
N TYR A 24 -14.43 3.64 -6.12
CA TYR A 24 -14.40 2.22 -6.44
C TYR A 24 -15.03 1.36 -5.35
N PHE A 25 -14.87 1.76 -4.08
CA PHE A 25 -15.28 0.97 -2.93
C PHE A 25 -16.23 1.75 -2.01
N ALA A 26 -17.12 1.01 -1.35
CA ALA A 26 -17.78 1.52 -0.15
C ALA A 26 -16.75 1.61 0.99
N ALA A 27 -17.04 2.41 2.03
CA ALA A 27 -16.11 2.62 3.13
C ALA A 27 -15.66 1.29 3.77
N GLY A 28 -14.34 1.04 3.78
CA GLY A 28 -13.72 -0.17 4.34
C GLY A 28 -13.78 -1.42 3.43
N HIS A 29 -14.48 -1.38 2.31
CA HIS A 29 -14.64 -2.54 1.43
C HIS A 29 -13.42 -2.79 0.54
N ASP A 30 -12.52 -1.82 0.41
CA ASP A 30 -11.20 -1.99 -0.21
C ASP A 30 -10.39 -3.06 0.53
N LYS A 31 -10.38 -3.02 1.87
CA LYS A 31 -9.71 -4.02 2.69
C LYS A 31 -10.38 -5.38 2.67
N THR A 32 -11.70 -5.43 2.61
CA THR A 32 -12.42 -6.70 2.40
C THR A 32 -12.06 -7.33 1.06
N ALA A 33 -12.01 -6.54 -0.01
CA ALA A 33 -11.62 -7.02 -1.33
C ALA A 33 -10.16 -7.47 -1.37
N GLU A 34 -9.24 -6.71 -0.76
CA GLU A 34 -7.82 -7.08 -0.61
C GLU A 34 -7.67 -8.41 0.14
N ALA A 35 -8.38 -8.60 1.26
CA ALA A 35 -8.34 -9.84 2.03
C ALA A 35 -8.87 -11.04 1.24
N ALA A 36 -9.97 -10.87 0.50
CA ALA A 36 -10.51 -11.91 -0.37
C ALA A 36 -9.53 -12.26 -1.51
N PHE A 37 -8.88 -11.26 -2.10
CA PHE A 37 -7.85 -11.47 -3.11
C PHE A 37 -6.67 -12.27 -2.55
N LEU A 38 -6.17 -11.90 -1.36
CA LEU A 38 -5.10 -12.64 -0.68
C LEU A 38 -5.50 -14.09 -0.38
N ALA A 39 -6.75 -14.33 0.01
CA ALA A 39 -7.25 -15.69 0.26
C ALA A 39 -7.26 -16.56 -1.00
N ILE A 40 -7.58 -15.98 -2.17
CA ILE A 40 -7.63 -16.70 -3.45
C ILE A 40 -6.22 -16.97 -4.00
N HIS A 41 -5.30 -16.01 -3.87
CA HIS A 41 -4.04 -16.02 -4.61
C HIS A 41 -2.79 -16.28 -3.76
N HIS A 42 -2.85 -16.06 -2.45
CA HIS A 42 -1.68 -15.95 -1.59
C HIS A 42 -1.89 -16.55 -0.18
N ASP A 43 -2.67 -17.62 -0.08
CA ASP A 43 -2.96 -18.34 1.18
C ASP A 43 -3.47 -17.43 2.32
N GLY A 44 -4.11 -16.32 1.97
CA GLY A 44 -4.64 -15.35 2.92
C GLY A 44 -3.60 -14.47 3.62
N THR A 45 -2.34 -14.45 3.17
CA THR A 45 -1.29 -13.68 3.83
C THR A 45 -0.57 -12.70 2.90
N VAL A 46 -0.28 -11.51 3.45
CA VAL A 46 0.57 -10.51 2.77
C VAL A 46 1.98 -11.05 2.57
N ALA A 47 2.49 -11.87 3.50
CA ALA A 47 3.83 -12.45 3.40
C ALA A 47 3.99 -13.32 2.15
N GLN A 48 3.03 -14.20 1.85
CA GLN A 48 3.06 -15.03 0.64
C GLN A 48 2.92 -14.19 -0.63
N MET A 49 2.10 -13.14 -0.61
CA MET A 49 2.01 -12.20 -1.73
C MET A 49 3.35 -11.52 -1.99
N LEU A 50 3.99 -10.98 -0.95
CA LEU A 50 5.31 -10.35 -1.07
C LEU A 50 6.35 -11.35 -1.60
N HIS A 51 6.36 -12.57 -1.06
CA HIS A 51 7.27 -13.63 -1.50
C HIS A 51 7.06 -14.01 -2.97
N ALA A 52 5.81 -14.15 -3.42
CA ALA A 52 5.46 -14.43 -4.81
C ALA A 52 5.93 -13.34 -5.78
N HIS A 53 6.14 -12.11 -5.29
CA HIS A 53 6.66 -10.98 -6.06
C HIS A 53 8.18 -10.74 -5.86
N GLY A 54 8.89 -11.68 -5.22
CA GLY A 54 10.34 -11.63 -5.04
C GLY A 54 10.80 -10.77 -3.86
N TYR A 55 9.90 -10.40 -2.95
CA TYR A 55 10.22 -9.67 -1.73
C TYR A 55 10.37 -10.62 -0.53
N GLY A 56 11.12 -10.18 0.47
CA GLY A 56 11.49 -10.97 1.63
C GLY A 56 11.79 -10.12 2.86
N PRO A 57 12.10 -10.76 4.00
CA PRO A 57 12.34 -10.07 5.26
C PRO A 57 13.71 -9.38 5.35
N ASP A 58 14.65 -9.73 4.45
CA ASP A 58 15.99 -9.14 4.43
C ASP A 58 16.03 -7.83 3.63
N GLU A 59 17.06 -7.02 3.89
CA GLU A 59 17.20 -5.69 3.26
C GLU A 59 17.34 -5.75 1.74
N LYS A 60 17.88 -6.83 1.18
CA LYS A 60 18.07 -6.99 -0.28
C LYS A 60 16.73 -7.23 -0.99
N HIS A 61 15.79 -7.90 -0.33
CA HIS A 61 14.45 -8.18 -0.86
C HIS A 61 13.35 -7.33 -0.18
N SER A 62 13.73 -6.24 0.47
CA SER A 62 12.77 -5.39 1.19
C SER A 62 11.87 -4.61 0.23
N VAL A 63 10.55 -4.79 0.37
CA VAL A 63 9.55 -4.07 -0.44
C VAL A 63 9.57 -2.56 -0.20
N THR A 64 9.85 -2.14 1.04
CA THR A 64 9.92 -0.70 1.37
C THR A 64 11.19 -0.08 0.85
N ARG A 65 12.31 -0.83 0.84
CA ARG A 65 13.55 -0.37 0.19
C ARG A 65 13.36 -0.25 -1.32
N ALA A 66 12.76 -1.25 -1.96
CA ALA A 66 12.46 -1.21 -3.38
C ALA A 66 11.55 -0.02 -3.78
N ALA A 67 10.62 0.38 -2.91
CA ALA A 67 9.79 1.57 -3.14
C ALA A 67 10.61 2.88 -3.09
N VAL A 68 11.61 2.96 -2.20
CA VAL A 68 12.55 4.08 -2.12
C VAL A 68 13.47 4.11 -3.34
N ASP A 69 14.03 2.97 -3.74
CA ASP A 69 14.93 2.88 -4.91
C ASP A 69 14.21 3.26 -6.22
N LYS A 70 12.89 3.07 -6.28
CA LYS A 70 12.02 3.51 -7.40
C LYS A 70 11.59 4.98 -7.31
N GLY A 71 11.99 5.71 -6.26
CA GLY A 71 11.60 7.11 -6.03
C GLY A 71 10.12 7.32 -5.68
N LEU A 72 9.38 6.25 -5.38
CA LEU A 72 7.97 6.34 -4.97
C LEU A 72 7.86 6.73 -3.50
N TRP A 73 8.77 6.22 -2.68
CA TRP A 73 8.88 6.49 -1.24
C TRP A 73 10.21 7.18 -0.92
N GLN A 74 10.32 7.70 0.29
CA GLN A 74 11.53 8.36 0.79
C GLN A 74 11.99 7.69 2.09
N GLU A 75 13.29 7.72 2.32
CA GLU A 75 13.88 7.39 3.61
C GLU A 75 13.96 8.66 4.47
N CYS A 76 13.82 8.50 5.79
CA CYS A 76 13.86 9.62 6.71
C CYS A 76 15.22 10.34 6.61
N PRO A 77 15.25 11.67 6.39
CA PRO A 77 16.49 12.42 6.20
C PRO A 77 17.37 12.47 7.46
N ARG A 78 16.85 12.05 8.62
CA ARG A 78 17.58 12.00 9.89
C ARG A 78 18.34 10.68 10.11
N GLY A 79 18.28 9.75 9.16
CA GLY A 79 19.07 8.51 9.19
C GLY A 79 18.56 7.43 10.15
N CYS A 80 17.30 7.50 10.58
CA CYS A 80 16.72 6.54 11.53
C CYS A 80 16.22 5.23 10.89
N GLY A 81 16.33 5.09 9.57
CA GLY A 81 15.90 3.90 8.82
C GLY A 81 14.40 3.84 8.50
N TYR A 82 13.58 4.81 8.94
CA TYR A 82 12.16 4.88 8.59
C TYR A 82 11.98 5.19 7.09
N ARG A 83 11.11 4.44 6.41
CA ARG A 83 10.79 4.57 4.98
C ARG A 83 9.29 4.73 4.80
N GLY A 84 8.87 5.64 3.94
CA GLY A 84 7.45 5.92 3.74
C GLY A 84 7.15 6.87 2.59
N ALA A 85 5.86 7.09 2.32
CA ALA A 85 5.42 8.17 1.45
C ALA A 85 5.81 9.53 2.04
N ARG A 86 5.92 10.56 1.20
CA ARG A 86 6.38 11.92 1.60
C ARG A 86 5.62 12.46 2.81
N GLU A 87 4.30 12.31 2.82
CA GLU A 87 3.46 12.78 3.94
C GLU A 87 3.75 12.01 5.24
N SER A 88 3.99 10.69 5.14
CA SER A 88 4.40 9.87 6.28
C SER A 88 5.76 10.29 6.83
N ILE A 89 6.71 10.63 5.95
CA ILE A 89 8.03 11.13 6.35
C ILE A 89 7.93 12.47 7.08
N ASN A 90 7.16 13.43 6.55
CA ASN A 90 6.95 14.72 7.21
C ASN A 90 6.34 14.54 8.60
N ASN A 91 5.29 13.72 8.71
CA ASN A 91 4.67 13.40 9.98
C ASN A 91 5.62 12.69 10.94
N HIS A 92 6.46 11.79 10.42
CA HIS A 92 7.48 11.10 11.22
C HIS A 92 8.53 12.08 11.76
N VAL A 93 9.13 12.92 10.90
CA VAL A 93 10.13 13.92 11.30
C VAL A 93 9.56 14.87 12.35
N ASN A 94 8.36 15.40 12.10
CA ASN A 94 7.71 16.33 13.02
C ASN A 94 7.35 15.71 14.38
N ARG A 95 7.23 14.39 14.50
CA ARG A 95 6.86 13.71 15.76
C ARG A 95 8.06 13.13 16.51
N TYR A 96 9.07 12.67 15.78
CA TYR A 96 10.16 11.87 16.36
C TYR A 96 11.53 12.56 16.28
N HIS A 97 11.63 13.64 15.50
CA HIS A 97 12.88 14.40 15.31
C HIS A 97 12.71 15.88 15.63
N HIS A 98 11.96 16.18 16.71
CA HIS A 98 11.95 17.51 17.30
C HIS A 98 13.40 17.93 17.59
N GLU A 99 13.84 19.00 16.94
CA GLU A 99 15.09 19.67 17.29
C GLU A 99 14.97 20.16 18.74
N LYS A 100 16.02 19.96 19.54
CA LYS A 100 16.14 20.66 20.82
C LYS A 100 16.52 22.11 20.58
#